data_AF-A0A2V6PIV5-F1
#
_entry.id   AF-A0A2V6PIV5-F1
#
_cell.length_a   1.000
_cell.length_b   1.000
_cell.length_c   1.000
_cell.angle_alpha   90.00
_cell.angle_beta   90.00
_cell.angle_gamma   90.00
#
_symmetry.space_group_name_H-M   'P 1'
#
loop_
_entity.id
_entity.type
_entity.pdbx_description
1 polymer ?
#
loop_
_entity_poly.entity_id
_entity_poly.type
_entity_poly.pdbx_seq_one_letter_code
_entity_poly.pdbx_strand_id
1 'polypeptide(L)'
;MKLNGTLTGLAFAVALMVGASAVLAGESCCVKAKAKGKECEHECCVKAHKDHKVCEKCQKDASCCDKAIAQGKECTHKCCVDAAKEHKVCEKCNKKEEKKEK
;
A
#
# COMPACT_ATOMS: atom_id res chain seq x y z
N MET A 1 -12.15 -10.51 49.10
CA MET A 1 -11.86 -9.10 48.74
C MET A 1 -10.36 -9.07 48.43
N LYS A 2 -9.79 -8.68 47.30
CA LYS A 2 -10.17 -7.76 46.21
C LYS A 2 -9.13 -8.03 45.07
N LEU A 3 -9.55 -8.46 43.88
CA LEU A 3 -8.65 -8.61 42.72
C LEU A 3 -8.52 -7.26 42.02
N ASN A 4 -7.35 -6.63 42.12
CA ASN A 4 -7.00 -5.42 41.38
C ASN A 4 -6.04 -5.80 40.24
N GLY A 5 -6.46 -5.47 39.02
CA GLY A 5 -5.77 -5.84 37.79
C GLY A 5 -4.54 -5.01 37.46
N THR A 6 -3.73 -5.59 36.57
CA THR A 6 -2.84 -4.88 35.65
C THR A 6 -2.70 -5.74 34.40
N LEU A 7 -3.51 -5.37 33.41
CA LEU A 7 -3.31 -5.61 32.00
C LEU A 7 -2.06 -4.82 31.55
N THR A 8 -1.38 -5.31 30.53
CA THR A 8 -0.42 -4.57 29.66
C THR A 8 1.06 -4.80 29.96
N GLY A 9 1.70 -5.57 29.09
CA GLY A 9 3.15 -5.70 29.03
C GLY A 9 3.65 -6.67 27.95
N LEU A 10 2.94 -6.79 26.82
CA LEU A 10 3.43 -7.56 25.67
C LEU A 10 4.44 -6.70 24.90
N ALA A 11 5.70 -6.77 25.33
CA ALA A 11 6.84 -6.26 24.60
C ALA A 11 7.07 -7.14 23.35
N PHE A 12 6.52 -6.73 22.21
CA PHE A 12 6.93 -7.22 20.90
C PHE A 12 7.75 -6.13 20.20
N ALA A 13 9.06 -6.17 20.39
CA ALA A 13 10.01 -5.45 19.54
C ALA A 13 10.81 -6.50 18.75
N VAL A 14 10.13 -7.11 17.77
CA VAL A 14 10.72 -7.88 16.65
C VAL A 14 10.90 -6.84 15.53
N ALA A 15 12.09 -6.29 15.33
CA ALA A 15 13.18 -6.82 14.50
C ALA A 15 13.21 -6.18 13.10
N LEU A 16 14.43 -5.81 12.68
CA LEU A 16 14.97 -5.92 11.31
C LEU A 16 14.46 -4.90 10.28
N MET A 17 15.39 -4.05 9.80
CA MET A 17 16.09 -4.15 8.49
C MET A 17 15.43 -3.26 7.44
N VAL A 18 16.07 -2.15 7.07
CA VAL A 18 16.93 -2.02 5.88
C VAL A 18 16.16 -2.20 4.57
N GLY A 19 16.20 -1.13 3.77
CA GLY A 19 16.42 -1.27 2.34
C GLY A 19 15.17 -1.43 1.49
N ALA A 20 14.73 -0.32 0.91
CA ALA A 20 14.66 -0.14 -0.55
C ALA A 20 13.74 1.04 -0.83
N SER A 21 14.30 2.25 -0.73
CA SER A 21 13.80 3.39 -1.52
C SER A 21 14.14 3.17 -3.00
N ALA A 22 13.67 2.06 -3.58
CA ALA A 22 13.61 1.92 -5.01
C ALA A 22 12.39 2.72 -5.46
N VAL A 23 12.69 3.87 -6.07
CA VAL A 23 11.75 4.73 -6.75
C VAL A 23 11.02 3.91 -7.83
N LEU A 24 9.88 3.34 -7.44
CA LEU A 24 8.88 2.79 -8.35
C LEU A 24 8.12 3.98 -8.94
N ALA A 25 8.57 4.45 -10.09
CA ALA A 25 8.04 5.64 -10.76
C ALA A 25 6.67 5.41 -11.44
N GLY A 26 6.23 4.16 -11.58
CA GLY A 26 4.93 3.79 -12.18
C GLY A 26 3.85 3.37 -11.19
N GLU A 27 4.10 3.48 -9.89
CA GLU A 27 3.10 3.19 -8.84
C GLU A 27 2.47 4.48 -8.34
N SER A 28 1.17 4.46 -8.10
CA SER A 28 0.53 5.56 -7.38
C SER A 28 1.04 5.67 -5.94
N CYS A 29 0.88 6.85 -5.34
CA CYS A 29 1.19 7.04 -3.92
C CYS A 29 0.40 6.08 -3.01
N CYS A 30 -0.81 5.67 -3.41
CA CYS A 30 -1.64 4.72 -2.66
C CYS A 30 -1.09 3.30 -2.72
N VAL A 31 -0.68 2.83 -3.90
CA VAL A 31 -0.07 1.52 -4.09
C VAL A 31 1.24 1.43 -3.33
N LYS A 32 2.08 2.47 -3.42
CA LYS A 32 3.36 2.54 -2.70
C LYS A 32 3.19 2.58 -1.17
N ALA A 33 2.16 3.26 -0.67
CA ALA A 33 1.84 3.24 0.76
C ALA A 33 1.43 1.83 1.21
N LYS A 34 0.54 1.17 0.45
CA LYS A 34 0.06 -0.18 0.75
C LYS A 34 1.16 -1.24 0.69
N ALA A 35 2.11 -1.10 -0.25
CA ALA A 35 3.31 -1.94 -0.31
C ALA A 35 4.14 -1.87 0.97
N LYS A 36 4.11 -0.72 1.66
CA LYS A 36 4.78 -0.50 2.95
C LYS A 36 3.89 -0.88 4.15
N GLY A 37 2.75 -1.52 3.92
CA GLY A 37 1.76 -1.82 4.96
C GLY A 37 1.04 -0.60 5.53
N LYS A 38 1.09 0.55 4.83
CA LYS A 38 0.47 1.81 5.26
C LYS A 38 -0.67 2.21 4.32
N GLU A 39 -1.57 3.07 4.80
CA GLU A 39 -2.54 3.73 3.92
C GLU A 39 -1.96 5.05 3.39
N CYS A 40 -2.49 5.55 2.26
CA CYS A 40 -2.08 6.86 1.76
C CYS A 40 -2.61 7.97 2.68
N GLU A 41 -1.72 8.75 3.26
CA GLU A 41 -2.07 9.80 4.22
C GLU A 41 -2.40 11.14 3.54
N HIS A 42 -2.27 11.25 2.22
CA HIS A 42 -2.63 12.48 1.51
C HIS A 42 -4.12 12.77 1.66
N GLU A 43 -4.46 13.99 2.08
CA GLU A 43 -5.85 14.41 2.30
C GLU A 43 -6.74 14.19 1.07
N CYS A 44 -6.20 14.39 -0.14
CA CYS A 44 -6.91 14.13 -1.40
C CYS A 44 -7.22 12.64 -1.63
N CYS A 45 -6.36 11.73 -1.17
CA CYS A 45 -6.57 10.28 -1.25
C CYS A 45 -7.53 9.82 -0.16
N VAL A 46 -7.35 10.29 1.07
CA VAL A 46 -8.25 9.97 2.19
C VAL A 46 -9.69 10.38 1.88
N LYS A 47 -9.90 11.59 1.34
CA LYS A 47 -11.24 12.04 0.90
C LYS A 47 -11.79 11.16 -0.21
N ALA A 48 -11.02 10.88 -1.26
CA ALA A 48 -11.49 10.03 -2.36
C ALA A 48 -11.85 8.60 -1.89
N HIS A 49 -11.04 8.00 -1.02
CA HIS A 49 -11.27 6.64 -0.53
C HIS A 49 -12.48 6.54 0.40
N LYS A 50 -12.83 7.61 1.12
CA LYS A 50 -14.11 7.69 1.86
C LYS A 50 -15.32 7.55 0.94
N ASP A 51 -15.21 8.06 -0.29
CA ASP A 51 -16.21 7.91 -1.34
C ASP A 51 -16.01 6.63 -2.19
N HIS A 52 -15.10 5.74 -1.80
CA HIS A 52 -14.66 4.58 -2.58
C HIS A 52 -14.17 4.91 -3.99
N LYS A 53 -13.65 6.12 -4.19
CA LYS A 53 -13.14 6.64 -5.46
C LYS A 53 -11.62 6.68 -5.45
N VAL A 54 -11.05 6.54 -6.64
CA VAL A 54 -9.63 6.78 -6.88
C VAL A 54 -9.35 8.27 -6.78
N CYS A 55 -8.17 8.63 -6.27
CA CYS A 55 -7.76 10.02 -6.22
C CYS A 55 -7.35 10.49 -7.61
N GLU A 56 -8.20 11.24 -8.32
CA GLU A 56 -7.92 11.70 -9.68
C GLU A 56 -6.63 12.55 -9.81
N LYS A 57 -6.21 13.19 -8.70
CA LYS A 57 -4.98 13.97 -8.65
C LYS A 57 -3.71 13.12 -8.59
N CYS A 58 -3.78 11.97 -7.92
CA CYS A 58 -2.63 11.12 -7.63
C CYS A 58 -2.62 9.81 -8.43
N GLN A 59 -3.77 9.41 -8.96
CA GLN A 59 -4.04 8.16 -9.69
C GLN A 59 -4.68 8.51 -11.04
N LYS A 60 -4.02 9.34 -11.86
CA LYS A 60 -4.51 9.72 -13.19
C LYS A 60 -4.73 8.50 -14.08
N ASP A 61 -3.82 7.52 -14.02
CA ASP A 61 -3.91 6.24 -14.71
C ASP A 61 -4.16 5.11 -13.70
N ALA A 62 -5.33 5.13 -13.06
CA ALA A 62 -5.67 4.18 -12.01
C ALA A 62 -5.64 2.72 -12.49
N SER A 63 -4.68 1.95 -12.00
CA SER A 63 -4.56 0.52 -12.21
C SER A 63 -5.65 -0.27 -11.48
N CYS A 64 -5.74 -1.58 -11.73
CA CYS A 64 -6.62 -2.44 -10.93
C CYS A 64 -6.21 -2.50 -9.43
N CYS A 65 -4.94 -2.24 -9.11
CA CYS A 65 -4.47 -2.11 -7.73
C CYS A 65 -5.03 -0.85 -7.09
N ASP A 66 -4.98 0.28 -7.79
CA ASP A 66 -5.52 1.57 -7.32
C ASP A 66 -7.00 1.50 -6.99
N LYS A 67 -7.78 0.89 -7.89
CA LYS A 67 -9.23 0.71 -7.71
C LYS A 67 -9.55 -0.18 -6.51
N ALA A 68 -8.77 -1.23 -6.27
CA ALA A 68 -8.96 -2.09 -5.11
C ALA A 68 -8.69 -1.31 -3.81
N ILE A 69 -7.58 -0.57 -3.76
CA ILE A 69 -7.20 0.22 -2.58
C ILE A 69 -8.22 1.32 -2.30
N ALA A 70 -8.76 1.98 -3.32
CA ALA A 70 -9.84 2.96 -3.18
C ALA A 70 -11.10 2.34 -2.54
N GLN A 71 -11.37 1.05 -2.81
CA GLN A 71 -12.45 0.30 -2.19
C GLN A 71 -12.09 -0.28 -0.81
N GLY A 72 -10.89 0.01 -0.28
CA GLY A 72 -10.40 -0.58 0.98
C GLY A 72 -10.11 -2.08 0.89
N LYS A 73 -9.86 -2.59 -0.31
CA LYS A 73 -9.63 -4.02 -0.60
C LYS A 73 -8.26 -4.25 -1.22
N GLU A 74 -7.78 -5.48 -1.14
CA GLU A 74 -6.66 -5.93 -1.94
C GLU A 74 -7.11 -6.34 -3.35
N CYS A 75 -6.22 -6.18 -4.34
CA CYS A 75 -6.56 -6.53 -5.71
C CYS A 75 -6.58 -8.06 -5.88
N THR A 76 -7.71 -8.59 -6.33
CA THR A 76 -7.96 -10.04 -6.41
C THR A 76 -7.48 -10.68 -7.72
N HIS A 77 -6.93 -9.91 -8.65
CA HIS A 77 -6.36 -10.47 -9.87
C HIS A 77 -5.20 -11.40 -9.55
N LYS A 78 -5.09 -12.50 -10.28
CA LYS A 78 -4.03 -13.50 -10.07
C LYS A 78 -2.62 -12.90 -10.05
N CYS A 79 -2.32 -11.96 -10.95
CA CYS A 79 -1.03 -11.26 -10.96
C CYS A 79 -0.76 -10.43 -9.69
N CYS A 80 -1.80 -9.89 -9.05
CA CYS A 80 -1.69 -9.08 -7.84
C CYS A 80 -1.62 -9.94 -6.59
N VAL A 81 -2.39 -11.03 -6.54
CA VAL A 81 -2.33 -12.01 -5.46
C VAL A 81 -0.96 -12.68 -5.40
N ASP A 82 -0.41 -13.06 -6.56
CA ASP A 82 0.92 -13.67 -6.62
C ASP A 82 2.02 -12.67 -6.18
N ALA A 83 1.91 -11.39 -6.58
CA ALA A 83 2.84 -10.34 -6.11
C ALA A 83 2.70 -10.07 -4.60
N ALA A 84 1.48 -10.01 -4.06
CA ALA A 84 1.23 -9.79 -2.64
C ALA A 84 1.80 -10.92 -1.77
N LYS A 85 1.75 -12.17 -2.24
CA LYS A 85 2.42 -13.32 -1.58
C LYS A 85 3.93 -13.17 -1.54
N GLU A 86 4.51 -12.51 -2.53
CA GLU A 86 5.94 -12.16 -2.55
C GLU A 86 6.25 -10.86 -1.79
N HIS A 87 5.25 -10.26 -1.12
CA HIS A 87 5.36 -8.94 -0.49
C HIS A 87 5.80 -7.83 -1.48
N LYS A 88 5.43 -7.98 -2.75
CA LYS A 88 5.74 -7.06 -3.84
C LYS A 88 4.47 -6.43 -4.38
N VAL A 89 4.63 -5.27 -5.01
CA VAL A 89 3.60 -4.69 -5.84
C VAL A 89 3.54 -5.41 -7.17
N CYS A 90 2.34 -5.54 -7.74
CA CYS A 90 2.15 -6.12 -9.05
C CYS A 90 2.84 -5.28 -10.14
N GLU A 91 4.01 -5.73 -10.62
CA GLU A 91 4.76 -5.07 -11.68
C GLU A 91 4.04 -5.12 -13.04
N LYS A 92 3.12 -6.08 -13.23
CA LYS A 92 2.28 -6.13 -14.44
C LYS A 92 1.29 -4.97 -14.51
N CYS A 93 0.80 -4.53 -13.35
CA CYS A 93 -0.18 -3.45 -13.23
C CYS A 93 0.47 -2.10 -12.95
N ASN A 94 1.65 -2.11 -12.32
CA ASN A 94 2.43 -0.94 -11.95
C ASN A 94 3.80 -1.06 -12.60
N LYS A 95 3.82 -1.06 -13.94
CA LYS A 95 5.06 -1.16 -14.69
C LYS A 95 5.94 0.02 -14.32
N LYS A 96 7.18 -0.26 -13.92
CA LYS A 96 8.19 0.79 -13.80
C LYS A 96 8.36 1.38 -15.20
N GLU A 97 8.12 2.68 -15.35
CA GLU A 97 8.68 3.37 -16.50
C GLU A 97 10.18 3.16 -16.41
N GLU A 98 10.73 2.33 -17.31
CA GLU A 98 12.16 2.20 -17.45
C GLU A 98 12.67 3.60 -17.70
N LYS A 99 13.40 4.17 -16.73
CA LYS A 99 14.20 5.35 -16.99
C LYS A 99 15.01 4.99 -18.22
N LYS A 100 14.67 5.58 -19.37
CA LYS A 100 15.54 5.63 -20.52
C LYS A 100 16.79 6.33 -20.01
N GLU A 101 17.78 5.56 -19.57
CA GLU A 101 19.14 6.04 -19.34
C GLU A 101 19.52 6.74 -20.64
N LYS A 102 19.73 8.04 -20.53
CA LYS A 102 20.08 8.91 -21.65
C LYS A 102 21.48 9.42 -21.39
#